data_AF-A0AAU7MX94-F1
#
_entry.id   AF-A0AAU7MX94-F1
#
_cell.length_a   1.000
_cell.length_b   1.000
_cell.length_c   1.000
_cell.angle_alpha   90.00
_cell.angle_beta   90.00
_cell.angle_gamma   90.00
#
_symmetry.space_group_name_H-M   'P 1'
#
loop_
_entity.id
_entity.type
_entity.pdbx_description
1 polymer ?
#
loop_
_entity_poly.entity_id
_entity_poly.type
_entity_poly.pdbx_seq_one_letter_code
_entity_poly.pdbx_strand_id
1 'polypeptide(L)'
;MERNSLNSLGVYRRSLALRDMSEAVAAYFTQNREILSFRKIDSFRDDISRSLLADADLITKEVEQAALSSCPSVRMKSLSYVNIMTRNILAYCNGLERDGVKEKEYLNLLRKEIRIFRVYFKKWRKSLHP
;
A
#
# COMPACT_ATOMS: atom_id res chain seq x y z
N MET A 1 4.81 -23.96 -6.90
CA MET A 1 3.46 -24.04 -7.47
C MET A 1 2.51 -22.98 -6.89
N GLU A 2 2.61 -22.61 -5.60
CA GLU A 2 1.70 -21.67 -4.93
C GLU A 2 1.71 -20.21 -5.46
N ARG A 3 2.86 -19.70 -5.93
CA ARG A 3 2.92 -18.36 -6.55
C ARG A 3 2.07 -18.24 -7.82
N ASN A 4 1.91 -19.32 -8.58
CA ASN A 4 1.10 -19.30 -9.81
C ASN A 4 -0.40 -19.24 -9.49
N SER A 5 -0.85 -19.90 -8.42
CA SER A 5 -2.23 -19.77 -7.94
C SER A 5 -2.51 -18.38 -7.34
N LEU A 6 -1.56 -17.79 -6.61
CA LEU A 6 -1.70 -16.42 -6.08
C LEU A 6 -1.77 -15.37 -7.19
N ASN A 7 -0.91 -15.48 -8.21
CA ASN A 7 -0.92 -14.56 -9.35
C ASN A 7 -2.23 -14.63 -10.16
N SER A 8 -2.98 -15.73 -10.08
CA SER A 8 -4.32 -15.80 -10.68
C SER A 8 -5.33 -14.90 -9.93
N LEU A 9 -5.16 -14.67 -8.63
CA LEU A 9 -6.05 -13.86 -7.81
C LEU A 9 -5.92 -12.39 -8.19
N GLY A 10 -7.02 -11.82 -8.71
CA GLY A 10 -7.05 -10.41 -9.10
C GLY A 10 -6.72 -9.45 -7.95
N VAL A 11 -7.07 -9.80 -6.71
CA VAL A 11 -6.73 -8.99 -5.52
C VAL A 11 -5.22 -8.95 -5.25
N TYR A 12 -4.50 -10.06 -5.45
CA TYR A 12 -3.06 -10.14 -5.20
C TYR A 12 -2.28 -9.37 -6.26
N ARG A 13 -2.67 -9.48 -7.53
CA ARG A 13 -2.12 -8.62 -8.58
C ARG A 13 -2.33 -7.13 -8.30
N ARG A 14 -3.47 -6.77 -7.71
CA ARG A 14 -3.75 -5.38 -7.31
C ARG A 14 -3.00 -4.94 -6.07
N SER A 15 -2.67 -5.84 -5.12
CA SER A 15 -1.78 -5.47 -4.02
C SER A 15 -0.36 -5.20 -4.50
N LEU A 16 0.14 -6.00 -5.46
CA LEU A 16 1.44 -5.76 -6.10
C LEU A 16 1.47 -4.40 -6.82
N ALA A 17 0.46 -4.11 -7.66
CA ALA A 17 0.38 -2.81 -8.34
C ALA A 17 0.32 -1.63 -7.35
N LEU A 18 -0.40 -1.77 -6.23
CA LEU A 18 -0.43 -0.77 -5.17
C LEU A 18 0.94 -0.60 -4.50
N ARG A 19 1.68 -1.69 -4.27
CA ARG A 19 3.03 -1.66 -3.73
C ARG A 19 3.98 -0.93 -4.67
N ASP A 20 3.99 -1.31 -5.94
CA ASP A 20 4.88 -0.71 -6.95
C ASP A 20 4.58 0.80 -7.13
N MET A 21 3.30 1.21 -7.09
CA MET A 21 2.90 2.62 -7.08
C MET A 21 3.38 3.34 -5.80
N SER A 22 3.24 2.70 -4.64
CA SER A 22 3.72 3.24 -3.36
C SER A 22 5.24 3.42 -3.37
N GLU A 23 5.98 2.49 -3.95
CA GLU A 23 7.43 2.55 -4.14
C GLU A 23 7.85 3.72 -5.04
N ALA A 24 7.20 3.87 -6.19
CA ALA A 24 7.48 4.98 -7.10
C ALA A 24 7.22 6.35 -6.45
N VAL A 25 6.12 6.47 -5.70
CA VAL A 25 5.76 7.71 -5.00
C VAL A 25 6.74 8.00 -3.85
N ALA A 26 7.10 6.99 -3.06
CA ALA A 26 8.08 7.13 -1.98
C ALA A 26 9.46 7.55 -2.53
N ALA A 27 9.93 6.90 -3.60
CA ALA A 27 11.20 7.24 -4.24
C ALA A 27 11.24 8.70 -4.74
N TYR A 28 10.12 9.19 -5.31
CA TYR A 28 10.02 10.59 -5.74
C TYR A 28 10.17 11.58 -4.59
N PHE A 29 9.54 11.32 -3.45
CA PHE A 29 9.58 12.25 -2.31
C PHE A 29 10.87 12.22 -1.51
N THR A 30 11.62 11.11 -1.57
CA THR A 30 12.94 11.01 -0.94
C THR A 30 14.06 11.56 -1.84
N GLN A 31 14.06 11.25 -3.15
CA GLN A 31 15.14 11.63 -4.07
C GLN A 31 15.21 13.14 -4.37
N ASN A 32 14.07 13.84 -4.41
CA ASN A 32 14.05 15.27 -4.74
C ASN A 32 14.72 16.18 -3.69
N ARG A 33 15.06 15.68 -2.51
CA ARG A 33 15.76 16.46 -1.46
C ARG A 33 17.26 16.22 -1.39
N GLU A 34 17.76 15.06 -1.83
CA GLU A 34 19.19 14.74 -1.69
C GLU A 34 20.11 15.70 -2.48
N ILE A 35 19.58 16.38 -3.49
CA ILE A 35 20.33 17.32 -4.34
C ILE A 35 20.65 18.65 -3.61
N LEU A 36 19.90 19.02 -2.57
CA LEU A 36 19.95 20.39 -2.00
C LEU A 36 20.41 20.49 -0.53
N SER A 37 20.55 19.39 0.22
CA SER A 37 20.94 19.45 1.63
C SER A 37 22.14 18.55 1.97
N PHE A 38 23.28 19.17 2.29
CA PHE A 38 24.51 18.52 2.78
C PHE A 38 24.37 17.83 4.17
N ARG A 39 23.20 17.88 4.81
CA ARG A 39 22.88 17.15 6.05
C ARG A 39 21.65 16.28 5.84
N LYS A 40 21.79 14.96 6.06
CA LYS A 40 20.66 14.06 6.28
C LYS A 40 20.01 14.41 7.62
N ILE A 41 19.02 15.30 7.60
CA ILE A 41 18.06 15.44 8.69
C ILE A 41 16.85 14.62 8.24
N ASP A 42 16.51 13.56 8.99
CA ASP A 42 15.28 12.79 8.75
C ASP A 42 14.11 13.77 8.64
N SER A 43 13.52 13.83 7.45
CA SER A 43 12.41 14.73 7.20
C SER A 43 11.08 14.01 7.38
N PHE A 44 10.04 14.76 7.72
CA PHE A 44 8.66 14.25 7.77
C PHE A 44 8.28 13.44 6.51
N ARG A 45 8.80 13.82 5.34
CA ARG A 45 8.58 13.11 4.07
C ARG A 45 9.29 11.76 4.03
N ASP A 46 10.47 11.64 4.62
CA ASP A 46 11.21 10.38 4.72
C ASP A 46 10.49 9.41 5.66
N ASP A 47 9.99 9.91 6.80
CA ASP A 47 9.19 9.12 7.73
C ASP A 47 7.89 8.61 7.09
N ILE A 48 7.18 9.48 6.37
CA ILE A 48 6.00 9.06 5.62
C ILE A 48 6.38 8.06 4.53
N SER A 49 7.46 8.30 3.79
CA SER A 49 7.86 7.42 2.70
C SER A 49 8.23 6.03 3.21
N ARG A 50 8.95 5.93 4.33
CA ARG A 50 9.23 4.64 4.99
C ARG A 50 7.96 3.93 5.47
N SER A 51 7.05 4.68 6.08
CA SER A 51 5.78 4.13 6.58
C SER A 51 4.87 3.66 5.44
N LEU A 52 4.83 4.42 4.34
CA LEU A 52 4.12 4.10 3.11
C LEU A 52 4.61 2.77 2.51
N LEU A 53 5.94 2.61 2.38
CA LEU A 53 6.55 1.39 1.88
C LEU A 53 6.23 0.18 2.77
N ALA A 54 6.36 0.35 4.10
CA ALA A 54 6.10 -0.72 5.06
C ALA A 54 4.65 -1.22 4.97
N ASP A 55 3.68 -0.30 4.97
CA ASP A 55 2.26 -0.67 4.87
C ASP A 55 1.91 -1.28 3.50
N ALA A 56 2.51 -0.81 2.42
CA ALA A 56 2.25 -1.36 1.08
C ALA A 56 2.81 -2.79 0.91
N ASP A 57 3.99 -3.06 1.47
CA ASP A 57 4.57 -4.41 1.52
C ASP A 57 3.73 -5.35 2.40
N LEU A 58 3.35 -4.90 3.59
CA LEU A 58 2.50 -5.67 4.50
C LEU A 58 1.12 -5.96 3.91
N ILE A 59 0.51 -5.06 3.13
CA ILE A 59 -0.74 -5.36 2.39
C ILE A 59 -0.57 -6.60 1.51
N THR A 60 0.55 -6.69 0.78
CA THR A 60 0.81 -7.83 -0.11
C THR A 60 0.96 -9.12 0.70
N LYS A 61 1.71 -9.08 1.79
CA LYS A 61 1.92 -10.23 2.70
C LYS A 61 0.62 -10.69 3.35
N GLU A 62 -0.23 -9.77 3.81
CA GLU A 62 -1.50 -10.10 4.44
C GLU A 62 -2.53 -10.63 3.44
N VAL A 63 -2.52 -10.15 2.19
CA VAL A 63 -3.36 -10.73 1.12
C VAL A 63 -2.93 -12.16 0.82
N GLU A 64 -1.63 -12.41 0.70
CA GLU A 64 -1.07 -13.76 0.52
C GLU A 64 -1.42 -14.68 1.69
N GLN A 65 -1.23 -14.21 2.93
CA GLN A 65 -1.57 -14.97 4.13
C GLN A 65 -3.06 -15.31 4.20
N ALA A 66 -3.95 -14.34 3.90
CA ALA A 66 -5.38 -14.59 3.87
C ALA A 66 -5.80 -15.54 2.74
N ALA A 67 -5.07 -15.57 1.62
CA ALA A 67 -5.36 -16.47 0.51
C ALA A 67 -4.91 -17.91 0.78
N LEU A 68 -3.76 -18.10 1.44
CA LEU A 68 -3.19 -19.42 1.70
C LEU A 68 -3.69 -20.05 3.01
N SER A 69 -4.19 -19.25 3.96
CA SER A 69 -4.57 -19.78 5.27
C SER A 69 -5.88 -20.57 5.24
N SER A 70 -5.82 -21.79 5.76
CA SER A 70 -7.00 -22.62 6.05
C SER A 70 -7.74 -22.16 7.31
N CYS A 71 -7.09 -21.42 8.21
CA CYS A 71 -7.64 -20.99 9.49
C CYS A 71 -8.51 -19.73 9.37
N PRO A 72 -9.82 -19.78 9.68
CA PRO A 72 -10.71 -18.63 9.53
C PRO A 72 -10.31 -17.40 10.35
N SER A 73 -9.80 -17.59 11.57
CA SER A 73 -9.38 -16.49 12.44
C SER A 73 -8.15 -15.75 11.88
N VAL A 74 -7.18 -16.49 11.33
CA VAL A 74 -6.01 -15.92 10.65
C VAL A 74 -6.44 -15.13 9.42
N ARG A 75 -7.31 -15.69 8.57
CA ARG A 75 -7.86 -14.96 7.40
C ARG A 75 -8.53 -13.66 7.83
N MET A 76 -9.38 -13.70 8.86
CA MET A 76 -10.09 -12.52 9.33
C MET A 76 -9.16 -11.44 9.90
N LYS A 77 -8.12 -11.85 10.63
CA LYS A 77 -7.08 -10.96 11.13
C LYS A 77 -6.34 -10.27 9.98
N SER A 78 -5.89 -11.04 9.00
CA SER A 78 -5.21 -10.51 7.80
C SER A 78 -6.09 -9.54 7.02
N LEU A 79 -7.37 -9.88 6.80
CA LEU A 79 -8.33 -8.98 6.15
C LEU A 79 -8.53 -7.67 6.94
N SER A 80 -8.48 -7.72 8.27
CA SER A 80 -8.56 -6.53 9.12
C SER A 80 -7.33 -5.63 8.92
N TYR A 81 -6.13 -6.22 8.96
CA TYR A 81 -4.88 -5.48 8.75
C TYR A 81 -4.81 -4.81 7.38
N VAL A 82 -5.23 -5.50 6.31
CA VAL A 82 -5.30 -4.89 4.97
C VAL A 82 -6.17 -3.63 4.99
N ASN A 83 -7.30 -3.62 5.70
CA ASN A 83 -8.15 -2.41 5.80
C ASN A 83 -7.47 -1.29 6.57
N ILE A 84 -6.72 -1.60 7.64
CA ILE A 84 -5.99 -0.62 8.44
C ILE A 84 -4.91 0.03 7.57
N MET A 85 -4.05 -0.76 6.95
CA MET A 85 -2.96 -0.26 6.11
C MET A 85 -3.46 0.53 4.91
N THR A 86 -4.58 0.12 4.30
CA THR A 86 -5.19 0.92 3.22
C THR A 86 -5.64 2.31 3.69
N ARG A 87 -6.11 2.43 4.94
CA ARG A 87 -6.47 3.74 5.53
C ARG A 87 -5.23 4.55 5.87
N ASN A 88 -4.18 3.90 6.37
CA ASN A 88 -2.90 4.55 6.65
C ASN A 88 -2.30 5.16 5.38
N ILE A 89 -2.28 4.43 4.25
CA ILE A 89 -1.78 4.97 2.97
C ILE A 89 -2.55 6.24 2.55
N LEU A 90 -3.87 6.27 2.73
CA LEU A 90 -4.66 7.49 2.49
C LEU A 90 -4.29 8.63 3.45
N ALA A 91 -4.03 8.32 4.72
CA ALA A 91 -3.56 9.29 5.71
C ALA A 91 -2.17 9.84 5.34
N TYR A 92 -1.26 9.00 4.84
CA TYR A 92 0.05 9.41 4.34
C TYR A 92 -0.08 10.38 3.16
N CYS A 93 -0.96 10.09 2.20
CA CYS A 93 -1.24 11.02 1.10
C CYS A 93 -1.72 12.38 1.63
N ASN A 94 -2.61 12.38 2.62
CA ASN A 94 -3.10 13.62 3.24
C ASN A 94 -2.01 14.35 4.03
N GLY A 95 -1.12 13.61 4.71
CA GLY A 95 0.03 14.16 5.43
C GLY A 95 0.98 14.88 4.48
N LEU A 96 1.37 14.25 3.37
CA LEU A 96 2.24 14.84 2.35
C LEU A 96 1.61 16.06 1.68
N GLU A 97 0.30 16.01 1.42
CA GLU A 97 -0.42 17.17 0.86
C GLU A 97 -0.45 18.36 1.82
N ARG A 98 -0.63 18.11 3.13
CA ARG A 98 -0.61 19.15 4.17
C ARG A 98 0.79 19.70 4.45
N ASP A 99 1.83 18.89 4.25
CA ASP A 99 3.24 19.30 4.30
C ASP A 99 3.63 20.22 3.12
N GLY A 100 2.73 20.44 2.16
CA GLY A 100 2.94 21.40 1.08
C GLY A 100 3.71 20.84 -0.12
N VAL A 101 3.61 19.53 -0.36
CA VAL A 101 4.04 18.93 -1.63
C VAL A 101 3.31 19.61 -2.80
N LYS A 102 4.07 19.99 -3.83
CA LYS A 102 3.53 20.65 -5.04
C LYS A 102 2.90 19.65 -6.00
N GLU A 103 3.50 18.47 -6.14
CA GLU A 103 3.11 17.46 -7.14
C GLU A 103 2.01 16.53 -6.61
N LYS A 104 0.83 17.12 -6.43
CA LYS A 104 -0.37 16.43 -5.92
C LYS A 104 -0.85 15.33 -6.87
N GLU A 105 -0.47 15.39 -8.13
CA GLU A 105 -0.80 14.41 -9.17
C GLU A 105 -0.32 13.01 -8.77
N TYR A 106 0.87 12.87 -8.21
CA TYR A 106 1.40 11.58 -7.74
C TYR A 106 0.58 11.03 -6.57
N LEU A 107 0.18 11.90 -5.63
CA LEU A 107 -0.70 11.51 -4.52
C LEU A 107 -2.09 11.08 -5.05
N ASN A 108 -2.59 11.76 -6.08
CA ASN A 108 -3.88 11.41 -6.70
C ASN A 108 -3.81 10.09 -7.48
N LEU A 109 -2.68 9.78 -8.14
CA LEU A 109 -2.45 8.48 -8.75
C LEU A 109 -2.46 7.36 -7.70
N LEU A 110 -1.77 7.54 -6.58
CA LEU A 110 -1.76 6.57 -5.49
C LEU A 110 -3.16 6.39 -4.88
N ARG A 111 -3.91 7.47 -4.63
CA ARG A 111 -5.30 7.40 -4.17
C ARG A 111 -6.21 6.65 -5.15
N LYS A 112 -6.00 6.82 -6.46
CA LYS A 112 -6.72 6.08 -7.49
C LYS A 112 -6.39 4.58 -7.42
N GLU A 113 -5.12 4.21 -7.28
CA GLU A 113 -4.72 2.81 -7.18
C GLU A 113 -5.29 2.16 -5.91
N ILE A 114 -5.29 2.86 -4.77
CA ILE A 114 -5.97 2.40 -3.54
C ILE A 114 -7.46 2.15 -3.79
N ARG A 115 -8.14 3.05 -4.50
CA ARG A 115 -9.57 2.87 -4.82
C ARG A 115 -9.79 1.63 -5.66
N ILE A 116 -8.95 1.38 -6.67
CA ILE A 116 -8.99 0.18 -7.50
C ILE A 116 -8.76 -1.06 -6.63
N PHE A 117 -7.69 -1.09 -5.84
CA PHE A 117 -7.38 -2.19 -4.93
C PHE A 117 -8.57 -2.51 -4.00
N ARG A 118 -9.18 -1.50 -3.36
CA ARG A 118 -10.33 -1.68 -2.46
C ARG A 118 -11.53 -2.32 -3.13
N VAL A 119 -11.78 -2.07 -4.42
CA VAL A 119 -12.87 -2.71 -5.17
C VAL A 119 -12.60 -4.21 -5.30
N TYR A 120 -11.40 -4.59 -5.74
CA TYR A 120 -11.02 -6.00 -5.86
C TYR A 120 -10.98 -6.70 -4.51
N PHE A 121 -10.42 -6.05 -3.49
CA PHE A 121 -10.35 -6.56 -2.14
C PHE A 121 -11.74 -6.79 -1.54
N LYS A 122 -12.69 -5.86 -1.72
CA LYS A 122 -14.07 -6.03 -1.26
C LYS A 122 -14.77 -7.21 -1.96
N LYS A 123 -14.57 -7.38 -3.27
CA LYS A 123 -15.13 -8.50 -4.03
C LYS A 123 -14.57 -9.83 -3.54
N TRP A 124 -13.25 -9.92 -3.40
CA TRP A 124 -12.58 -11.13 -2.93
C TRP A 124 -12.91 -11.47 -1.47
N ARG A 125 -12.98 -10.48 -0.58
CA ARG A 125 -13.38 -10.69 0.82
C ARG A 125 -14.74 -11.38 0.95
N LYS A 126 -15.69 -11.01 0.08
CA LYS A 126 -17.02 -11.64 0.06
C LYS A 126 -16.96 -13.09 -0.39
N SER A 127 -16.09 -13.47 -1.33
CA SER A 127 -15.97 -14.87 -1.74
C SER A 127 -15.34 -15.78 -0.67
N LEU A 128 -14.72 -15.20 0.37
CA LEU A 128 -14.16 -15.97 1.51
C LEU A 128 -15.21 -16.31 2.58
N HIS A 129 -16.41 -15.74 2.51
CA HIS A 129 -17.53 -15.99 3.43
C HIS A 129 -18.80 -16.22 2.59
N PRO A 130 -19.12 -17.47 2.23
CA PRO A 130 -20.39 -17.82 1.61
C PRO A 130 -21.58 -17.42 2.48
#